data_AF-A0A0F9AEU8-F1
#
_entry.id   AF-A0A0F9AEU8-F1
#
_cell.length_a   1.000
_cell.length_b   1.000
_cell.length_c   1.000
_cell.angle_alpha   90.00
_cell.angle_beta   90.00
_cell.angle_gamma   90.00
#
_symmetry.space_group_name_H-M   'P 1'
#
loop_
_entity.id
_entity.type
_entity.pdbx_description
1 polymer ?
#
loop_
_entity_poly.entity_id
_entity_poly.type
_entity_poly.pdbx_seq_one_letter_code
_entity_poly.pdbx_strand_id
1 'polypeptide(L)'
;MPIINQLDLENLLQIDVGSEPDSTVTSYLVQAQAAAEAYCQRHFDYVTANIETFDGNGGKAIIQVDRWPIDTVTTVVESGVTLTVDQDYILYTDRGWVVRTSGGARQSRGWRDHLRGIVITYDGGYILEGGGAGAATPDDLTLAITRIAGRLFRSGAAPIAGPVSTVTLDGIGSTSYAGTIAITDLVLLDEEKAALDPYANPGLT
;
A
#
# COMPACT_ATOMS: atom_id res chain seq x y z
N MET A 1 -3.63 8.64 -5.17
CA MET A 1 -4.92 8.56 -5.92
C MET A 1 -5.47 7.16 -5.71
N PRO A 2 -6.80 6.95 -5.61
CA PRO A 2 -7.33 5.60 -5.48
C PRO A 2 -6.89 4.69 -6.63
N ILE A 3 -6.59 3.44 -6.33
CA ILE A 3 -6.22 2.40 -7.30
C ILE A 3 -7.43 1.71 -7.94
N ILE A 4 -8.63 2.18 -7.57
CA ILE A 4 -9.96 1.80 -8.07
C ILE A 4 -10.71 3.07 -8.50
N ASN A 5 -11.71 2.95 -9.36
CA ASN A 5 -12.48 4.07 -9.90
C ASN A 5 -13.99 3.93 -9.61
N GLN A 6 -14.78 4.93 -10.03
CA GLN A 6 -16.24 4.92 -9.86
C GLN A 6 -16.91 3.80 -10.66
N LEU A 7 -16.43 3.51 -11.86
CA LEU A 7 -16.95 2.43 -12.70
C LEU A 7 -16.83 1.07 -12.01
N ASP A 8 -15.77 0.81 -11.24
CA ASP A 8 -15.63 -0.41 -10.44
C ASP A 8 -16.76 -0.55 -9.42
N LEU A 9 -17.10 0.55 -8.75
CA LEU A 9 -18.20 0.62 -7.79
C LEU A 9 -19.57 0.44 -8.45
N GLU A 10 -19.79 1.12 -9.57
CA GLU A 10 -21.02 1.02 -10.37
C GLU A 10 -21.24 -0.41 -10.87
N ASN A 11 -20.19 -1.05 -11.37
CA ASN A 11 -20.22 -2.44 -11.78
C ASN A 11 -20.50 -3.39 -10.61
N LEU A 12 -19.89 -3.17 -9.44
CA LEU A 12 -20.15 -4.00 -8.27
C LEU A 12 -21.60 -3.87 -7.79
N LEU A 13 -22.12 -2.64 -7.76
CA LEU A 13 -23.43 -2.33 -7.20
C LEU A 13 -24.57 -2.45 -8.22
N GLN A 14 -24.25 -2.57 -9.51
CA GLN A 14 -25.21 -2.54 -10.63
C GLN A 14 -26.05 -1.25 -10.61
N ILE A 15 -25.39 -0.11 -10.43
CA ILE A 15 -25.98 1.23 -10.42
C ILE A 15 -25.27 2.14 -11.43
N ASP A 16 -25.90 3.27 -11.76
CA ASP A 16 -25.31 4.36 -12.55
C ASP A 16 -25.46 5.64 -11.73
N VAL A 17 -24.34 6.26 -11.36
CA VAL A 17 -24.32 7.49 -10.56
C VAL A 17 -24.33 8.74 -11.48
N GLY A 18 -24.22 8.55 -12.79
CA GLY A 18 -24.48 9.53 -13.85
C GLY A 18 -23.43 10.64 -14.01
N SER A 19 -22.94 11.23 -12.93
CA SER A 19 -21.83 12.19 -12.95
C SER A 19 -20.49 11.48 -12.79
N GLU A 20 -19.56 11.73 -13.70
CA GLU A 20 -18.24 11.09 -13.71
C GLU A 20 -17.10 12.12 -13.73
N PRO A 21 -16.21 12.15 -12.71
CA PRO A 21 -16.32 11.47 -11.41
C PRO A 21 -17.26 12.19 -10.44
N ASP A 22 -18.11 11.46 -9.73
CA ASP A 22 -18.88 11.98 -8.59
C ASP A 22 -17.95 12.18 -7.37
N SER A 23 -17.99 13.36 -6.76
CA SER A 23 -17.09 13.71 -5.66
C SER A 23 -17.35 12.90 -4.39
N THR A 24 -18.61 12.50 -4.16
CA THR A 24 -19.02 11.70 -3.01
C THR A 24 -18.49 10.28 -3.17
N VAL A 25 -18.71 9.68 -4.35
CA VAL A 25 -18.16 8.36 -4.71
C VAL A 25 -16.64 8.38 -4.58
N THR A 26 -15.98 9.40 -5.14
CA THR A 26 -14.52 9.56 -5.04
C THR A 26 -14.06 9.56 -3.59
N SER A 27 -14.79 10.21 -2.68
CA SER A 27 -14.45 10.19 -1.25
C SER A 27 -14.59 8.80 -0.62
N TYR A 28 -15.60 8.02 -0.99
CA TYR A 28 -15.74 6.65 -0.51
C TYR A 28 -14.61 5.74 -1.00
N LEU A 29 -14.19 5.88 -2.26
CA LEU A 29 -13.07 5.11 -2.82
C LEU A 29 -11.76 5.42 -2.06
N VAL A 30 -11.51 6.70 -1.77
CA VAL A 30 -10.35 7.13 -0.96
C VAL A 30 -10.40 6.53 0.45
N GLN A 31 -11.55 6.60 1.11
CA GLN A 31 -11.72 6.07 2.48
C GLN A 31 -11.57 4.54 2.52
N ALA A 32 -12.15 3.85 1.54
CA ALA A 32 -12.04 2.41 1.40
C ALA A 32 -10.59 1.95 1.20
N GLN A 33 -9.85 2.63 0.31
CA GLN A 33 -8.43 2.34 0.14
C GLN A 33 -7.65 2.62 1.43
N ALA A 34 -7.91 3.73 2.11
CA ALA A 34 -7.23 4.05 3.37
C ALA A 34 -7.49 2.99 4.45
N ALA A 35 -8.70 2.41 4.53
CA ALA A 35 -9.00 1.31 5.45
C ALA A 35 -8.23 0.03 5.09
N ALA A 36 -8.17 -0.31 3.80
CA ALA A 36 -7.40 -1.46 3.32
C ALA A 36 -5.88 -1.28 3.55
N GLU A 37 -5.34 -0.10 3.26
CA GLU A 37 -3.93 0.26 3.52
C GLU A 37 -3.59 0.21 5.00
N ALA A 38 -4.49 0.68 5.88
CA ALA A 38 -4.34 0.58 7.32
C ALA A 38 -4.30 -0.89 7.79
N TYR A 39 -5.16 -1.76 7.24
CA TYR A 39 -5.10 -3.18 7.55
C TYR A 39 -3.81 -3.85 7.05
N CYS A 40 -3.43 -3.58 5.80
CA CYS A 40 -2.25 -4.17 5.20
C CYS A 40 -0.93 -3.55 5.68
N GLN A 41 -0.98 -2.46 6.46
CA GLN A 41 0.19 -1.72 6.97
C GLN A 41 1.16 -1.33 5.85
N ARG A 42 0.61 -0.82 4.74
CA ARG A 42 1.35 -0.38 3.57
C ARG A 42 0.50 0.51 2.67
N HIS A 43 1.15 1.18 1.72
CA HIS A 43 0.44 1.96 0.71
C HIS A 43 0.34 1.22 -0.63
N PHE A 44 -0.76 1.40 -1.34
CA PHE A 44 -1.01 0.73 -2.61
C PHE A 44 -0.78 1.61 -3.83
N ASP A 45 -0.95 2.93 -3.74
CA ASP A 45 -0.85 3.79 -4.92
C ASP A 45 0.58 3.82 -5.51
N TYR A 46 0.65 3.90 -6.85
CA TYR A 46 1.93 4.01 -7.54
C TYR A 46 2.58 5.37 -7.34
N VAL A 47 3.87 5.37 -6.99
CA VAL A 47 4.67 6.59 -6.84
C VAL A 47 6.00 6.41 -7.56
N THR A 48 6.38 7.41 -8.35
CA THR A 48 7.70 7.51 -8.98
C THR A 48 8.70 8.20 -8.06
N ALA A 49 9.96 7.80 -8.13
CA ALA A 49 11.07 8.34 -7.36
C ALA A 49 10.76 8.40 -5.85
N ASN A 50 10.04 7.40 -5.34
CA ASN A 50 9.76 7.28 -3.92
C ASN A 50 11.08 7.03 -3.16
N ILE A 51 11.28 7.74 -2.06
CA ILE A 51 12.51 7.66 -1.26
C ILE A 51 12.13 7.16 0.12
N GLU A 52 12.62 5.97 0.46
CA GLU A 52 12.46 5.39 1.79
C GLU A 52 13.81 5.26 2.48
N THR A 53 13.81 5.49 3.80
CA THR A 53 15.01 5.41 4.62
C THR A 53 14.79 4.41 5.74
N PHE A 54 15.73 3.47 5.86
CA PHE A 54 15.66 2.38 6.82
C PHE A 54 16.87 2.39 7.75
N ASP A 55 16.65 1.90 8.96
CA ASP A 55 17.72 1.55 9.87
C ASP A 55 18.37 0.24 9.41
N GLY A 56 19.69 0.25 9.34
CA GLY A 56 20.44 -1.00 9.27
C GLY A 56 20.53 -1.60 10.65
N ASN A 57 20.27 -2.89 10.77
CA ASN A 57 20.11 -3.58 12.06
C ASN A 57 21.17 -4.67 12.31
N GLY A 58 22.26 -4.67 11.54
CA GLY A 58 23.42 -5.53 11.75
C GLY A 58 23.18 -7.04 11.57
N GLY A 59 21.98 -7.46 11.16
CA GLY A 59 21.63 -8.89 11.16
C GLY A 59 20.50 -9.31 10.21
N LYS A 60 19.52 -8.46 9.92
CA LYS A 60 18.52 -8.78 8.87
C LYS A 60 19.11 -8.46 7.51
N ALA A 61 18.97 -9.40 6.58
CA ALA A 61 19.37 -9.21 5.19
C ALA A 61 18.25 -8.59 4.35
N ILE A 62 17.01 -8.60 4.82
CA ILE A 62 15.83 -8.21 4.05
C ILE A 62 15.29 -6.88 4.57
N ILE A 63 15.11 -5.93 3.65
CA ILE A 63 14.27 -4.74 3.84
C ILE A 63 13.08 -4.89 2.91
N GLN A 64 11.90 -4.54 3.41
CA GLN A 64 10.69 -4.45 2.61
C GLN A 64 10.30 -2.99 2.49
N VAL A 65 10.09 -2.52 1.26
CA VAL A 65 9.60 -1.16 0.99
C VAL A 65 8.09 -1.08 1.14
N ASP A 66 7.55 0.11 1.38
CA ASP A 66 6.11 0.28 1.66
C ASP A 66 5.23 0.13 0.40
N ARG A 67 5.74 0.50 -0.78
CA ARG A 67 4.99 0.51 -2.04
C ARG A 67 5.44 -0.61 -2.98
N TRP A 68 4.82 -1.78 -2.88
CA TRP A 68 5.11 -2.91 -3.75
C TRP A 68 3.89 -3.40 -4.56
N PRO A 69 4.05 -3.89 -5.78
CA PRO A 69 5.28 -4.32 -6.42
C PRO A 69 6.20 -3.16 -6.81
N ILE A 70 7.50 -3.43 -6.79
CA ILE A 70 8.52 -2.52 -7.30
C ILE A 70 8.52 -2.63 -8.82
N ASP A 71 8.41 -1.50 -9.50
CA ASP A 71 8.55 -1.40 -10.95
C ASP A 71 10.03 -1.23 -11.33
N THR A 72 10.67 -0.19 -10.80
CA THR A 72 12.11 0.04 -11.00
C THR A 72 12.79 0.50 -9.71
N VAL A 73 14.06 0.16 -9.53
CA VAL A 73 14.90 0.71 -8.46
C VAL A 73 15.92 1.64 -9.08
N THR A 74 15.87 2.91 -8.70
CA THR A 74 16.79 3.94 -9.18
C THR A 74 18.12 3.85 -8.45
N THR A 75 18.10 3.80 -7.11
CA THR A 75 19.32 3.69 -6.30
C THR A 75 19.06 2.97 -4.99
N VAL A 76 20.05 2.20 -4.54
CA VAL A 76 20.17 1.74 -3.15
C VAL A 76 21.48 2.26 -2.60
N VAL A 77 21.42 2.95 -1.46
CA VAL A 77 22.59 3.54 -0.80
C VAL A 77 22.69 2.99 0.62
N GLU A 78 23.86 2.46 0.99
CA GLU A 78 24.18 1.99 2.34
C GLU A 78 25.32 2.85 2.91
N SER A 79 25.05 3.62 3.96
CA SER A 79 26.01 4.51 4.63
C SER A 79 26.76 5.44 3.66
N GLY A 80 26.04 6.00 2.68
CA GLY A 80 26.60 6.88 1.66
C GLY A 80 27.27 6.18 0.47
N VAL A 81 27.30 4.84 0.44
CA VAL A 81 27.84 4.07 -0.68
C VAL A 81 26.70 3.52 -1.54
N THR A 82 26.68 3.86 -2.82
CA THR A 82 25.73 3.29 -3.78
C THR A 82 26.07 1.81 -4.01
N LEU A 83 25.05 0.97 -3.89
CA LEU A 83 25.13 -0.47 -4.08
C LEU A 83 24.73 -0.86 -5.50
N THR A 84 25.26 -1.98 -5.99
CA THR A 84 24.96 -2.50 -7.33
C THR A 84 24.04 -3.72 -7.26
N VAL A 85 22.93 -3.70 -8.02
CA VAL A 85 22.02 -4.85 -8.14
C VAL A 85 22.78 -6.10 -8.61
N ASP A 86 22.36 -7.27 -8.12
CA ASP A 86 22.94 -8.60 -8.35
C ASP A 86 24.38 -8.82 -7.84
N GLN A 87 25.06 -7.76 -7.40
CA GLN A 87 26.38 -7.84 -6.76
C GLN A 87 26.30 -7.63 -5.25
N ASP A 88 25.59 -6.57 -4.87
CA ASP A 88 25.42 -6.11 -3.50
C ASP A 88 24.05 -6.47 -2.93
N TYR A 89 23.02 -6.55 -3.76
CA TYR A 89 21.67 -6.88 -3.33
C TYR A 89 20.88 -7.56 -4.44
N ILE A 90 19.83 -8.30 -4.06
CA ILE A 90 18.86 -8.92 -4.96
C ILE A 90 17.49 -8.28 -4.69
N LEU A 91 16.71 -8.07 -5.74
CA LEU A 91 15.34 -7.55 -5.67
C LEU A 91 14.33 -8.68 -5.87
N TYR A 92 13.31 -8.70 -5.01
CA TYR A 92 12.07 -9.44 -5.23
C TYR A 92 10.97 -8.41 -5.40
N THR A 93 10.74 -8.03 -6.66
CA THR A 93 9.88 -6.91 -7.04
C THR A 93 8.43 -7.13 -6.62
N ASP A 94 7.94 -8.36 -6.72
CA ASP A 94 6.59 -8.78 -6.33
C ASP A 94 6.29 -8.58 -4.84
N ARG A 95 7.32 -8.71 -3.97
CA ARG A 95 7.18 -8.60 -2.51
C ARG A 95 7.70 -7.29 -1.94
N GLY A 96 8.31 -6.45 -2.78
CA GLY A 96 9.00 -5.25 -2.32
C GLY A 96 10.27 -5.52 -1.53
N TRP A 97 10.88 -6.71 -1.68
CA TRP A 97 12.04 -7.06 -0.87
C TRP A 97 13.35 -6.64 -1.55
N VAL A 98 14.20 -5.96 -0.78
CA VAL A 98 15.59 -5.69 -1.12
C VAL A 98 16.46 -6.52 -0.17
N VAL A 99 17.10 -7.54 -0.73
CA VAL A 99 17.89 -8.52 0.04
C VAL A 99 19.37 -8.23 -0.15
N ARG A 100 20.05 -7.83 0.93
CA ARG A 100 21.50 -7.61 0.94
C ARG A 100 22.25 -8.93 0.79
N THR A 101 23.24 -8.92 -0.09
CA THR A 101 24.09 -10.07 -0.40
C THR A 101 25.57 -9.69 -0.33
N SER A 102 26.46 -10.68 -0.49
CA SER A 102 27.89 -10.43 -0.67
C SER A 102 28.47 -11.26 -1.80
N GLY A 103 29.19 -10.61 -2.70
CA GLY A 103 30.10 -11.27 -3.64
C GLY A 103 29.41 -12.02 -4.78
N GLY A 104 28.23 -11.57 -5.23
CA GLY A 104 27.49 -12.18 -6.35
C GLY A 104 26.95 -13.60 -6.09
N ALA A 105 27.27 -14.19 -4.93
CA ALA A 105 26.67 -15.43 -4.47
C ALA A 105 25.42 -15.11 -3.64
N ARG A 106 24.41 -15.99 -3.71
CA ARG A 106 23.16 -15.97 -2.91
C ARG A 106 23.38 -16.13 -1.39
N GLN A 107 24.56 -15.76 -0.88
CA GLN A 107 24.85 -15.70 0.54
C GLN A 107 24.29 -14.39 1.07
N SER A 108 23.23 -14.50 1.87
CA SER A 108 22.63 -13.35 2.54
C SER A 108 23.65 -12.72 3.48
N ARG A 109 23.75 -11.39 3.41
CA ARG A 109 24.57 -10.59 4.32
C ARG A 109 23.63 -9.62 5.02
N GLY A 110 23.78 -9.45 6.33
CA GLY A 110 23.02 -8.43 7.05
C GLY A 110 23.35 -7.02 6.56
N TRP A 111 22.36 -6.14 6.55
CA TRP A 111 22.59 -4.71 6.35
C TRP A 111 23.49 -4.16 7.48
N ARG A 112 24.38 -3.23 7.14
CA ARG A 112 25.29 -2.61 8.13
C ARG A 112 24.50 -1.89 9.22
N ASP A 113 24.87 -2.09 10.47
CA ASP A 113 24.24 -1.40 11.61
C ASP A 113 24.48 0.11 11.51
N HIS A 114 23.42 0.87 11.21
CA HIS A 114 23.45 2.32 11.10
C HIS A 114 22.02 2.88 11.08
N LEU A 115 21.73 3.80 11.99
CA LEU A 115 20.45 4.49 12.03
C LEU A 115 20.23 5.27 10.73
N ARG A 116 19.10 5.06 10.06
CA ARG A 116 18.73 5.67 8.78
C ARG A 116 19.83 5.55 7.73
N GLY A 117 20.61 4.48 7.81
CA GLY A 117 21.79 4.26 6.98
C GLY A 117 21.49 3.73 5.59
N ILE A 118 20.27 3.27 5.35
CA ILE A 118 19.89 2.62 4.08
C ILE A 118 18.84 3.48 3.41
N VAL A 119 19.14 3.97 2.22
CA VAL A 119 18.22 4.81 1.43
C VAL A 119 17.92 4.09 0.13
N ILE A 120 16.65 3.90 -0.16
CA ILE A 120 16.16 3.23 -1.37
C ILE A 120 15.31 4.23 -2.13
N THR A 121 15.68 4.47 -3.39
CA THR A 121 14.90 5.28 -4.34
C THR A 121 14.36 4.37 -5.43
N TYR A 122 13.05 4.35 -5.59
CA TYR A 122 12.38 3.38 -6.47
C TYR A 122 11.03 3.89 -6.95
N ASP A 123 10.54 3.28 -8.02
CA ASP A 123 9.17 3.42 -8.51
C ASP A 123 8.40 2.15 -8.12
N GLY A 124 7.20 2.29 -7.56
CA GLY A 124 6.45 1.12 -7.10
C GLY A 124 5.04 1.43 -6.59
N GLY A 125 4.26 0.36 -6.44
CA GLY A 125 2.83 0.39 -6.14
C GLY A 125 1.97 -0.05 -7.34
N TYR A 126 0.66 0.07 -7.19
CA TYR A 126 -0.33 -0.28 -8.19
C TYR A 126 -0.89 0.96 -8.89
N ILE A 127 -1.16 0.80 -10.18
CA ILE A 127 -1.88 1.77 -11.01
C ILE A 127 -3.29 1.25 -11.27
N LEU A 128 -4.23 2.18 -11.42
CA LEU A 128 -5.54 1.88 -11.99
C LEU A 128 -5.38 1.19 -13.35
N GLU A 129 -6.26 0.26 -13.68
CA GLU A 129 -6.23 -0.43 -14.98
C GLU A 129 -6.18 0.58 -16.13
N GLY A 130 -5.24 0.39 -17.06
CA GLY A 130 -4.99 1.31 -18.18
C GLY A 130 -4.22 2.60 -17.82
N GLY A 131 -3.77 2.76 -16.58
CA GLY A 131 -3.17 3.97 -16.02
C GLY A 131 -1.71 4.29 -16.41
N GLY A 132 -1.10 3.55 -17.34
CA GLY A 132 0.25 3.83 -17.83
C GLY A 132 1.32 2.82 -17.37
N ALA A 133 2.52 3.31 -17.06
CA ALA A 133 3.64 2.47 -16.60
C ALA A 133 3.53 2.21 -15.10
N GLY A 134 3.36 0.94 -14.73
CA GLY A 134 3.19 0.47 -13.36
C GLY A 134 2.50 -0.90 -13.34
N ALA A 135 2.45 -1.55 -12.19
CA ALA A 135 1.72 -2.81 -12.04
C ALA A 135 0.21 -2.53 -11.98
N ALA A 136 -0.57 -3.20 -12.82
CA ALA A 136 -2.02 -3.13 -12.74
C ALA A 136 -2.51 -3.65 -11.38
N THR A 137 -3.50 -2.98 -10.78
CA THR A 137 -4.17 -3.46 -9.57
C THR A 137 -4.76 -4.86 -9.82
N PRO A 138 -4.44 -5.86 -8.99
CA PRO A 138 -5.05 -7.19 -9.08
C PRO A 138 -6.57 -7.17 -8.85
N ASP A 139 -7.31 -8.02 -9.56
CA ASP A 139 -8.78 -8.08 -9.51
C ASP A 139 -9.35 -8.33 -8.10
N ASP A 140 -8.68 -9.15 -7.29
CA ASP A 140 -9.07 -9.45 -5.92
C ASP A 140 -8.87 -8.25 -4.99
N LEU A 141 -7.77 -7.51 -5.14
CA LEU A 141 -7.53 -6.25 -4.44
C LEU A 141 -8.56 -5.19 -4.84
N THR A 142 -8.81 -5.03 -6.15
CA THR A 142 -9.86 -4.15 -6.68
C THR A 142 -11.21 -4.50 -6.07
N LEU A 143 -11.60 -5.78 -6.09
CA LEU A 143 -12.86 -6.25 -5.55
C LEU A 143 -12.97 -6.00 -4.03
N ALA A 144 -11.92 -6.26 -3.26
CA ALA A 144 -11.90 -6.04 -1.82
C ALA A 144 -12.13 -4.56 -1.48
N ILE A 145 -11.37 -3.65 -2.08
CA ILE A 145 -11.50 -2.21 -1.81
C ILE A 145 -12.87 -1.70 -2.30
N THR A 146 -13.34 -2.18 -3.44
CA THR A 146 -14.65 -1.79 -4.00
C THR A 146 -15.81 -2.26 -3.11
N ARG A 147 -15.70 -3.42 -2.45
CA ARG A 147 -16.70 -3.88 -1.46
C ARG A 147 -16.76 -2.98 -0.23
N ILE A 148 -15.61 -2.56 0.29
CA ILE A 148 -15.54 -1.58 1.39
C ILE A 148 -16.23 -0.28 0.95
N ALA A 149 -15.88 0.24 -0.24
CA ALA A 149 -16.49 1.45 -0.79
C ALA A 149 -18.01 1.29 -0.99
N GLY A 150 -18.46 0.13 -1.46
CA GLY A 150 -19.87 -0.20 -1.64
C GLY A 150 -20.68 -0.19 -0.36
N ARG A 151 -20.08 -0.62 0.77
CA ARG A 151 -20.74 -0.47 2.08
C ARG A 151 -20.86 0.98 2.50
N LEU A 152 -19.77 1.75 2.38
CA LEU A 152 -19.79 3.20 2.69
C LEU A 152 -20.84 3.94 1.86
N PHE A 153 -20.93 3.61 0.57
CA PHE A 153 -21.93 4.15 -0.32
C PHE A 153 -23.36 3.79 0.12
N ARG A 154 -23.63 2.52 0.43
CA ARG A 154 -24.96 2.03 0.82
C ARG A 154 -25.41 2.53 2.19
N SER A 155 -24.49 2.71 3.13
CA SER A 155 -24.85 3.23 4.45
C SER A 155 -25.12 4.74 4.43
N GLY A 156 -24.76 5.43 3.34
CA GLY A 156 -24.84 6.88 3.26
C GLY A 156 -23.96 7.55 4.31
N ALA A 157 -22.91 6.88 4.77
CA ALA A 157 -21.95 7.43 5.72
C ALA A 157 -21.44 8.75 5.17
N ALA A 158 -21.50 9.84 5.94
CA ALA A 158 -21.07 11.13 5.43
C ALA A 158 -19.57 11.06 5.02
N PRO A 159 -19.21 11.52 3.81
CA PRO A 159 -17.82 11.72 3.44
C PRO A 159 -17.10 12.53 4.52
N ILE A 160 -15.91 12.10 4.90
CA ILE A 160 -15.14 12.74 5.97
C ILE A 160 -14.79 14.18 5.56
N ALA A 161 -15.32 15.17 6.28
CA ALA A 161 -14.95 16.57 6.19
C ALA A 161 -14.72 17.14 7.61
N GLY A 162 -13.46 17.40 8.00
CA GLY A 162 -13.13 17.95 9.32
C GLY A 162 -11.66 17.77 9.74
N PRO A 163 -11.27 18.10 10.99
CA PRO A 163 -9.93 17.83 11.54
C PRO A 163 -9.80 16.40 12.08
N VAL A 164 -8.57 15.87 11.99
CA VAL A 164 -8.16 14.47 12.23
C VAL A 164 -8.29 14.05 13.71
N SER A 165 -9.06 13.00 13.96
CA SER A 165 -9.21 12.20 15.18
C SER A 165 -8.63 10.79 14.94
N THR A 166 -7.70 10.35 15.78
CA THR A 166 -7.22 8.96 15.82
C THR A 166 -8.28 8.04 16.41
N VAL A 167 -8.68 7.00 15.69
CA VAL A 167 -9.55 5.94 16.21
C VAL A 167 -8.78 4.63 16.18
N THR A 168 -8.68 3.98 17.34
CA THR A 168 -8.15 2.62 17.46
C THR A 168 -9.30 1.66 17.19
N LEU A 169 -9.21 0.87 16.13
CA LEU A 169 -10.24 -0.10 15.75
C LEU A 169 -9.77 -1.51 16.11
N ASP A 170 -10.64 -2.28 16.76
CA ASP A 170 -10.34 -3.64 17.17
C ASP A 170 -10.10 -4.52 15.92
N GLY A 171 -8.90 -5.08 15.80
CA GLY A 171 -8.48 -5.91 14.67
C GLY A 171 -7.99 -5.20 13.40
N ILE A 172 -7.75 -3.88 13.42
CA ILE A 172 -7.27 -3.11 12.23
C ILE A 172 -6.09 -2.16 12.52
N GLY A 173 -5.65 -2.05 13.79
CA GLY A 173 -4.60 -1.11 14.19
C GLY A 173 -5.11 0.31 14.44
N SER A 174 -4.20 1.29 14.49
CA SER A 174 -4.53 2.72 14.64
C SER A 174 -4.49 3.43 13.29
N THR A 175 -5.49 4.26 13.04
CA THR A 175 -5.62 5.03 11.81
C THR A 175 -6.22 6.40 12.13
N SER A 176 -5.76 7.42 11.42
CA SER A 176 -6.03 8.82 11.71
C SER A 176 -7.09 9.35 10.74
N TYR A 177 -8.25 9.78 11.24
CA TYR A 177 -9.39 10.18 10.41
C TYR A 177 -9.99 11.50 10.82
N ALA A 178 -10.36 12.36 9.90
CA ALA A 178 -11.19 13.51 10.24
C ALA A 178 -12.68 13.16 10.47
N GLY A 179 -13.38 13.88 11.36
CA GLY A 179 -14.86 13.84 11.44
C GLY A 179 -15.52 12.81 12.38
N THR A 180 -16.87 12.77 12.39
CA THR A 180 -17.71 11.88 13.20
C THR A 180 -18.17 10.68 12.37
N ILE A 181 -17.76 9.47 12.75
CA ILE A 181 -17.94 8.24 11.96
C ILE A 181 -19.05 7.39 12.58
N ALA A 182 -19.88 6.75 11.75
CA ALA A 182 -20.50 5.46 12.07
C ALA A 182 -19.44 4.36 11.84
N ILE A 183 -18.56 4.18 12.84
CA ILE A 183 -17.31 3.40 12.76
C ILE A 183 -17.49 1.96 12.25
N THR A 184 -18.69 1.40 12.43
CA THR A 184 -19.03 0.02 12.06
C THR A 184 -18.83 -0.32 10.59
N ASP A 185 -18.97 0.64 9.67
CA ASP A 185 -18.92 0.32 8.23
C ASP A 185 -17.48 0.29 7.66
N LEU A 186 -16.51 0.87 8.39
CA LEU A 186 -15.08 0.80 8.10
C LEU A 186 -14.39 -0.40 8.76
N VAL A 187 -15.09 -1.14 9.61
CA VAL A 187 -14.59 -2.41 10.13
C VAL A 187 -14.57 -3.42 8.99
N LEU A 188 -13.38 -3.93 8.68
CA LEU A 188 -13.21 -4.92 7.63
C LEU A 188 -13.90 -6.23 8.00
N LEU A 189 -14.70 -6.75 7.07
CA LEU A 189 -15.32 -8.07 7.20
C LEU A 189 -14.27 -9.16 6.97
N ASP A 190 -14.52 -10.36 7.50
CA ASP A 190 -13.59 -11.49 7.38
C ASP A 190 -13.27 -11.85 5.92
N GLU A 191 -14.24 -11.70 5.02
CA GLU A 191 -14.04 -11.92 3.58
C GLU A 191 -13.10 -10.88 2.95
N GLU A 192 -13.11 -9.65 3.44
CA GLU A 192 -12.24 -8.58 2.94
C GLU A 192 -10.84 -8.74 3.49
N LYS A 193 -10.73 -9.09 4.77
CA LYS A 193 -9.46 -9.47 5.40
C LYS A 193 -8.81 -10.62 4.64
N ALA A 194 -9.55 -11.70 4.37
CA ALA A 194 -9.04 -12.84 3.61
C ALA A 194 -8.56 -12.46 2.20
N ALA A 195 -9.22 -11.50 1.53
CA ALA A 195 -8.79 -10.99 0.24
C ALA A 195 -7.58 -10.04 0.34
N LEU A 196 -7.42 -9.33 1.46
CA LEU A 196 -6.35 -8.39 1.73
C LEU A 196 -5.09 -9.04 2.33
N ASP A 197 -5.20 -10.21 2.96
CA ASP A 197 -4.11 -10.94 3.61
C ASP A 197 -2.88 -11.16 2.71
N PRO A 198 -3.01 -11.51 1.41
CA PRO A 198 -1.87 -11.63 0.51
C PRO A 198 -1.09 -10.32 0.32
N TYR A 199 -1.74 -9.19 0.57
CA TYR A 199 -1.22 -7.84 0.40
C TYR A 199 -0.70 -7.23 1.70
N ALA A 200 -0.95 -7.87 2.85
CA ALA A 200 -0.50 -7.37 4.14
C ALA A 200 1.03 -7.42 4.27
N ASN A 201 1.60 -6.42 4.93
CA ASN A 201 3.02 -6.39 5.27
C ASN A 201 3.29 -7.37 6.44
N PRO A 202 4.01 -8.49 6.22
CA PRO A 202 4.25 -9.49 7.25
C PRO A 202 5.22 -9.02 8.35
N GLY A 203 5.85 -7.85 8.18
CA GLY A 203 6.86 -7.32 9.09
C GLY A 203 6.34 -6.74 10.41
N LEU A 204 5.01 -6.62 10.59
CA LEU A 204 4.38 -5.93 11.73
C LEU A 204 3.22 -6.69 12.39
N THR A 205 2.92 -7.93 11.98
CA THR A 205 1.94 -8.82 12.63
C THR A 205 2.56 -9.68 13.73
#